data_AF-A0A3B0VNZ7-F1
#
_entry.id   AF-A0A3B0VNZ7-F1
#
_cell.length_a   1.000
_cell.length_b   1.000
_cell.length_c   1.000
_cell.angle_alpha   90.00
_cell.angle_beta   90.00
_cell.angle_gamma   90.00
#
_symmetry.space_group_name_H-M   'P 1'
#
loop_
_entity.id
_entity.type
_entity.pdbx_description
1 polymer ?
#
loop_
_entity_poly.entity_id
_entity_poly.type
_entity_poly.pdbx_seq_one_letter_code
_entity_poly.pdbx_strand_id
1 'polypeptide(L)'
;MIPLVWFMLEEQYEYALYIAIAAGFSDVLDGYLAKRFGWEGWLGGVLDPLADKFMMLSCFLVFAVQNIIPNWLLILVLARDIIIITGATFYHFTILKVDKAKPSMLSKLNTALQILFIVILLAHYSIYQFNLLVIDVLIYLVTFFTVASGIHYVYYWGKKAVIENDKLTTEE
;
A
#
# COMPACT_ATOMS: atom_id res chain seq x y z
N MET A 1 -8.65 10.57 6.22
CA MET A 1 -7.23 10.96 6.01
C MET A 1 -6.81 12.21 6.77
N ILE A 2 -7.34 13.41 6.48
CA ILE A 2 -6.84 14.68 7.11
C ILE A 2 -6.86 14.63 8.66
N PRO A 3 -7.97 14.21 9.32
CA PRO A 3 -7.98 14.15 10.78
C PRO A 3 -6.95 13.18 11.36
N LEU A 4 -6.74 12.03 10.70
CA LEU A 4 -5.76 11.02 11.12
C LEU A 4 -4.35 11.63 11.18
N VAL A 5 -3.91 12.26 10.09
CA VAL A 5 -2.58 12.87 9.98
C VAL A 5 -2.42 14.01 10.99
N TRP A 6 -3.47 14.82 11.18
CA TRP A 6 -3.47 15.91 12.15
C TRP A 6 -3.21 15.40 13.58
N PHE A 7 -3.96 14.40 14.03
CA PHE A 7 -3.77 13.84 15.37
C PHE A 7 -2.42 13.15 15.55
N MET A 8 -1.88 12.52 14.49
CA MET A 8 -0.53 11.96 14.55
C MET A 8 0.55 13.05 14.71
N LEU A 9 0.41 14.19 14.01
CA LEU A 9 1.35 15.31 14.11
C LEU A 9 1.34 15.97 15.49
N GLU A 10 0.16 16.04 16.12
CA GLU A 10 0.00 16.52 17.51
C GLU A 10 0.38 15.46 18.57
N GLU A 11 0.96 14.33 18.15
CA GLU A 11 1.32 13.18 19.01
C GLU A 11 0.14 12.60 19.81
N GLN A 12 -1.09 12.88 19.39
CA GLN A 12 -2.31 12.34 19.97
C GLN A 12 -2.68 10.99 19.32
N TYR A 13 -1.78 10.01 19.48
CA TYR A 13 -1.88 8.72 18.80
C TYR A 13 -3.13 7.91 19.18
N GLU A 14 -3.73 8.17 20.34
CA GLU A 14 -4.97 7.51 20.76
C GLU A 14 -6.14 7.87 19.82
N TYR A 15 -6.36 9.16 19.56
CA TYR A 15 -7.39 9.60 18.62
C TYR A 15 -7.08 9.15 17.19
N ALA A 16 -5.80 9.19 16.79
CA ALA A 16 -5.36 8.67 15.50
C ALA A 16 -5.66 7.17 15.36
N LEU A 17 -5.43 6.37 16.40
CA LEU A 17 -5.76 4.95 16.41
C LEU A 17 -7.26 4.69 16.24
N TYR A 18 -8.11 5.41 17.00
CA TYR A 18 -9.56 5.26 16.87
C TYR A 18 -10.04 5.63 15.46
N ILE A 19 -9.49 6.70 14.88
CA ILE A 19 -9.82 7.12 13.51
C ILE A 19 -9.36 6.06 12.49
N ALA A 20 -8.15 5.52 12.64
CA ALA A 20 -7.63 4.48 11.75
C ALA A 20 -8.50 3.21 11.78
N ILE A 21 -8.90 2.78 12.99
CA ILE A 21 -9.80 1.62 13.16
C ILE A 21 -11.17 1.92 12.55
N ALA A 22 -11.77 3.07 12.87
CA ALA A 22 -13.07 3.46 12.33
C ALA A 22 -13.07 3.55 10.80
N ALA A 23 -12.01 4.10 10.20
CA ALA A 23 -11.83 4.16 8.75
C ALA A 23 -11.76 2.76 8.14
N GLY A 24 -10.93 1.86 8.69
CA GLY A 24 -10.83 0.49 8.19
C GLY A 24 -12.14 -0.30 8.30
N PHE A 25 -12.94 -0.07 9.35
CA PHE A 25 -14.28 -0.64 9.45
C PHE A 25 -15.25 -0.05 8.42
N SER A 26 -15.17 1.26 8.15
CA SER A 26 -15.96 1.92 7.11
C SER A 26 -15.66 1.33 5.74
N ASP A 27 -14.37 1.17 5.37
CA ASP A 27 -13.98 0.67 4.05
C ASP A 27 -14.49 -0.76 3.81
N VAL A 28 -14.46 -1.62 4.83
CA VAL A 28 -15.02 -2.98 4.76
C VAL A 28 -16.54 -2.94 4.56
N LEU A 29 -17.23 -2.04 5.25
CA LEU A 29 -18.67 -1.88 5.16
C LEU A 29 -19.09 -1.30 3.80
N ASP A 30 -18.40 -0.27 3.32
CA ASP A 30 -18.63 0.36 2.03
C ASP A 30 -18.35 -0.61 0.89
N GLY A 31 -17.26 -1.38 0.98
CA GLY A 31 -16.94 -2.43 0.03
C GLY A 31 -17.96 -3.58 0.01
N TYR A 32 -18.57 -3.90 1.16
CA TYR A 32 -19.65 -4.88 1.24
C TYR A 32 -20.95 -4.35 0.61
N LEU A 33 -21.32 -3.11 0.93
CA LEU A 33 -22.50 -2.45 0.38
C LEU A 33 -22.37 -2.27 -1.14
N ALA A 34 -21.23 -1.79 -1.63
CA ALA A 34 -20.97 -1.60 -3.06
C ALA A 34 -21.15 -2.90 -3.86
N LYS A 35 -20.63 -4.02 -3.35
CA LYS A 35 -20.82 -5.35 -3.96
C LYS A 35 -22.27 -5.83 -3.91
N ARG A 36 -22.95 -5.56 -2.81
CA ARG A 36 -24.34 -6.01 -2.61
C ARG A 36 -25.33 -5.25 -3.48
N PHE A 37 -25.09 -3.95 -3.69
CA PHE A 37 -25.98 -3.07 -4.46
C PHE A 37 -25.52 -2.81 -5.89
N GLY A 38 -24.36 -3.35 -6.30
CA GLY A 38 -23.82 -3.19 -7.65
C GLY A 38 -23.35 -1.77 -7.95
N TRP A 39 -22.96 -1.00 -6.93
CA TRP A 39 -22.52 0.39 -7.05
C TRP A 39 -21.02 0.52 -7.38
N GLU A 40 -20.47 -0.44 -8.11
CA GLU A 40 -19.06 -0.43 -8.52
C GLU A 40 -18.85 0.46 -9.75
N GLY A 41 -18.58 1.75 -9.51
CA GLY A 41 -18.16 2.68 -10.56
C GLY A 41 -16.68 2.50 -10.92
N TRP A 42 -16.32 2.67 -12.21
CA TRP A 42 -14.91 2.65 -12.66
C TRP A 42 -14.05 3.71 -11.95
N LEU A 43 -14.61 4.91 -11.77
CA LEU A 43 -13.96 6.03 -11.09
C LEU A 43 -13.67 5.71 -9.61
N GLY A 44 -14.66 5.18 -8.88
CA GLY A 44 -14.49 4.77 -7.48
C GLY A 44 -13.45 3.65 -7.34
N GLY A 45 -13.52 2.63 -8.20
CA GLY A 45 -12.56 1.52 -8.19
C GLY A 45 -11.09 1.91 -8.43
N VAL A 46 -10.81 3.11 -8.96
CA VAL A 46 -9.45 3.66 -9.10
C VAL A 46 -9.13 4.65 -8.00
N LEU A 47 -10.08 5.51 -7.60
CA LEU A 47 -9.88 6.53 -6.58
C LEU A 47 -9.71 5.92 -5.18
N ASP A 48 -10.48 4.89 -4.83
CA ASP A 48 -10.43 4.30 -3.47
C ASP A 48 -9.03 3.72 -3.17
N PRO A 49 -8.44 2.85 -4.02
CA PRO A 49 -7.09 2.33 -3.76
C PRO A 49 -6.00 3.40 -3.82
N LEU A 50 -6.24 4.51 -4.52
CA LEU A 50 -5.31 5.63 -4.58
C LEU A 50 -5.31 6.40 -3.26
N ALA A 51 -6.51 6.70 -2.73
CA ALA A 51 -6.70 7.36 -1.45
C ALA A 51 -6.13 6.52 -0.30
N ASP A 52 -6.34 5.21 -0.31
CA ASP A 52 -5.77 4.28 0.68
C ASP A 52 -4.24 4.34 0.72
N LYS A 53 -3.61 4.37 -0.47
CA LYS A 53 -2.16 4.50 -0.58
C LYS A 53 -1.67 5.85 -0.05
N PHE A 54 -2.34 6.95 -0.40
CA PHE A 54 -1.96 8.27 0.11
C PHE A 54 -2.10 8.36 1.62
N MET A 55 -3.15 7.78 2.19
CA MET A 55 -3.32 7.71 3.64
C MET A 55 -2.17 6.94 4.28
N MET A 56 -1.85 5.76 3.76
CA MET A 56 -0.74 4.93 4.25
C MET A 56 0.60 5.67 4.18
N LEU A 57 0.92 6.25 3.02
CA LEU A 57 2.16 7.02 2.83
C LEU A 57 2.26 8.21 3.77
N SER A 58 1.13 8.89 4.03
CA SER A 58 1.08 10.00 4.97
C SER A 58 1.41 9.54 6.40
N CYS A 59 0.89 8.39 6.84
CA CYS A 59 1.23 7.82 8.15
C CYS A 59 2.73 7.48 8.26
N PHE A 60 3.29 6.83 7.23
CA PHE A 60 4.73 6.54 7.19
C PHE A 60 5.56 7.83 7.21
N LEU A 61 5.12 8.87 6.50
CA LEU A 61 5.81 10.16 6.47
C LEU A 61 5.82 10.82 7.85
N VAL A 62 4.68 10.86 8.55
CA VAL A 62 4.61 11.42 9.91
C VAL A 62 5.54 10.67 10.86
N PHE A 63 5.48 9.33 10.87
CA PHE A 63 6.37 8.54 11.72
C PHE A 63 7.86 8.72 11.38
N ALA A 64 8.21 8.90 10.10
CA ALA A 64 9.59 9.16 9.69
C ALA A 64 10.05 10.55 10.14
N VAL A 65 9.21 11.59 10.01
CA VAL A 65 9.50 12.95 10.47
C VAL A 65 9.71 12.99 11.99
N GLN A 66 8.93 12.20 12.73
CA GLN A 66 9.06 12.03 14.17
C GLN A 66 10.23 11.12 14.59
N ASN A 67 10.99 10.57 13.64
CA ASN A 67 12.09 9.61 13.86
C ASN A 67 11.66 8.32 14.58
N ILE A 68 10.38 7.95 14.51
CA ILE A 68 9.82 6.72 15.06
C ILE A 68 10.21 5.52 14.19
N ILE A 69 10.20 5.71 12.87
CA ILE A 69 10.68 4.73 11.91
C ILE A 69 11.91 5.26 11.19
N PRO A 70 12.79 4.38 10.70
CA PRO A 70 13.93 4.83 9.92
C PRO A 70 13.49 5.35 8.54
N ASN A 71 14.06 6.48 8.10
CA ASN A 71 13.74 7.13 6.82
C ASN A 71 13.93 6.22 5.61
N TRP A 72 14.86 5.25 5.68
CA TRP A 72 15.05 4.29 4.59
C TRP A 72 13.82 3.39 4.37
N LEU A 73 13.05 3.09 5.41
CA LEU A 73 11.83 2.29 5.29
C LEU A 73 10.76 3.04 4.52
N LEU A 74 10.56 4.33 4.82
CA LEU A 74 9.68 5.22 4.06
C LEU A 74 10.08 5.25 2.58
N ILE A 75 11.36 5.48 2.29
CA ILE A 75 11.87 5.53 0.91
C ILE A 75 11.64 4.21 0.20
N LEU A 76 11.85 3.07 0.88
CA LEU A 76 11.64 1.74 0.31
C LEU A 76 10.16 1.51 -0.08
N VAL A 77 9.23 1.86 0.82
CA VAL A 77 7.79 1.73 0.56
C VAL A 77 7.37 2.63 -0.61
N LEU A 78 7.81 3.89 -0.61
CA LEU A 78 7.57 4.83 -1.71
C LEU A 78 8.12 4.33 -3.04
N ALA A 79 9.38 3.88 -3.06
CA ALA A 79 10.03 3.39 -4.27
C ALA A 79 9.30 2.17 -4.85
N ARG A 80 8.90 1.22 -3.99
CA ARG A 80 8.10 0.06 -4.41
C ARG A 80 6.77 0.47 -5.02
N ASP A 81 6.07 1.44 -4.43
CA ASP A 81 4.79 1.89 -4.94
C ASP A 81 4.92 2.62 -6.28
N ILE A 82 5.97 3.41 -6.46
CA ILE A 82 6.30 4.04 -7.74
C ILE A 82 6.61 2.96 -8.79
N ILE A 83 7.40 1.93 -8.47
CA ILE A 83 7.72 0.83 -9.39
C ILE A 83 6.43 0.11 -9.84
N ILE A 84 5.49 -0.12 -8.91
CA ILE A 84 4.24 -0.79 -9.25
C ILE A 84 3.36 0.09 -10.14
N ILE A 85 3.23 1.38 -9.83
CA ILE A 85 2.40 2.30 -10.61
C ILE A 85 3.02 2.54 -12.00
N THR A 86 4.31 2.87 -12.07
CA THR A 86 5.01 3.12 -13.34
C THR A 86 5.03 1.88 -14.21
N GLY A 87 5.28 0.69 -13.61
CA GLY A 87 5.05 -0.59 -14.26
C GLY A 87 3.63 -0.62 -14.80
N ALA A 88 2.62 -0.70 -13.93
CA ALA A 88 1.19 -0.74 -14.28
C ALA A 88 0.81 0.14 -15.47
N THR A 89 1.21 1.41 -15.40
CA THR A 89 0.94 2.45 -16.40
C THR A 89 1.66 2.19 -17.71
N PHE A 90 2.95 1.82 -17.71
CA PHE A 90 3.71 1.56 -18.94
C PHE A 90 3.06 0.46 -19.78
N TYR A 91 2.73 -0.69 -19.20
CA TYR A 91 2.05 -1.77 -19.94
C TYR A 91 0.66 -1.38 -20.42
N HIS A 92 -0.08 -0.59 -19.64
CA HIS A 92 -1.40 -0.10 -20.06
C HIS A 92 -1.32 0.80 -21.30
N PHE A 93 -0.30 1.67 -21.38
CA PHE A 93 -0.10 2.56 -22.52
C PHE A 93 0.52 1.88 -23.74
N THR A 94 1.31 0.81 -23.55
CA THR A 94 2.00 0.12 -24.66
C THR A 94 1.19 -1.04 -25.24
N ILE A 95 0.41 -1.77 -24.44
CA ILE A 95 -0.24 -3.03 -24.85
C ILE A 95 -1.74 -2.93 -24.53
N LEU A 96 -2.54 -2.64 -25.55
CA LEU A 96 -3.99 -2.41 -25.46
C LEU A 96 -4.74 -3.55 -24.73
N LYS A 97 -5.68 -3.13 -23.86
CA LYS A 97 -6.68 -3.92 -23.12
C LYS A 97 -6.12 -4.95 -22.14
N VAL A 98 -5.59 -4.45 -21.04
CA VAL A 98 -5.39 -5.27 -19.85
C VAL A 98 -6.76 -5.66 -19.28
N ASP A 99 -7.15 -6.91 -19.47
CA ASP A 99 -8.07 -7.57 -18.55
C ASP A 99 -7.45 -7.49 -17.16
N LYS A 100 -8.05 -6.63 -16.31
CA LYS A 100 -7.76 -6.37 -14.90
C LYS A 100 -6.46 -7.05 -14.44
N ALA A 101 -5.31 -6.34 -14.52
CA ALA A 101 -4.05 -6.83 -13.98
C ALA A 101 -4.28 -7.31 -12.55
N LYS A 102 -4.42 -8.62 -12.35
CA LYS A 102 -4.75 -9.18 -11.04
C LYS A 102 -3.57 -8.84 -10.13
N PRO A 103 -3.78 -8.05 -9.06
CA PRO A 103 -2.69 -7.72 -8.16
C PRO A 103 -2.11 -9.02 -7.60
N SER A 104 -0.80 -9.18 -7.68
CA SER A 104 -0.13 -10.37 -7.14
C SER A 104 -0.47 -10.55 -5.66
N MET A 105 -0.63 -11.78 -5.19
CA MET A 105 -0.94 -12.04 -3.78
C MET A 105 0.14 -11.46 -2.85
N LEU A 106 1.39 -11.42 -3.30
CA LEU A 106 2.51 -10.75 -2.61
C LEU A 106 2.24 -9.27 -2.38
N SER A 107 1.73 -8.56 -3.39
CA SER A 107 1.47 -7.13 -3.27
C SER A 107 0.35 -6.82 -2.28
N LYS A 108 -0.69 -7.66 -2.22
CA LYS A 108 -1.79 -7.54 -1.26
C LYS A 108 -1.31 -7.82 0.17
N LEU A 109 -0.51 -8.86 0.35
CA LEU A 109 0.04 -9.22 1.64
C LEU A 109 0.95 -8.12 2.19
N ASN A 110 1.80 -7.53 1.34
CA ASN A 110 2.64 -6.42 1.74
C ASN A 110 1.82 -5.22 2.24
N THR A 111 0.77 -4.83 1.51
CA THR A 111 -0.12 -3.74 1.92
C THR A 111 -0.83 -4.06 3.24
N ALA A 112 -1.31 -5.29 3.43
CA ALA A 112 -1.92 -5.71 4.70
C ALA A 112 -0.93 -5.64 5.87
N LEU A 113 0.33 -6.05 5.65
CA LEU A 113 1.39 -5.94 6.65
C LEU A 113 1.73 -4.48 6.97
N GLN A 114 1.75 -3.59 5.98
CA GLN A 114 1.99 -2.17 6.19
C GLN A 114 0.86 -1.49 6.98
N ILE A 115 -0.42 -1.83 6.70
CA ILE A 115 -1.57 -1.37 7.50
C ILE A 115 -1.43 -1.86 8.94
N LEU A 116 -1.17 -3.16 9.12
CA LEU A 116 -0.98 -3.75 10.44
C LEU A 116 0.16 -3.07 11.20
N PHE A 117 1.27 -2.79 10.53
CA PHE A 117 2.41 -2.10 11.10
C PHE A 117 2.04 -0.70 11.59
N ILE A 118 1.32 0.09 10.79
CA ILE A 118 0.83 1.41 11.20
C ILE A 118 -0.07 1.30 12.43
N VAL A 119 -1.03 0.36 12.44
CA VAL A 119 -1.95 0.18 13.57
C VAL A 119 -1.18 -0.22 14.84
N ILE A 120 -0.19 -1.11 14.73
CA ILE A 120 0.64 -1.52 15.87
C ILE A 120 1.49 -0.35 16.37
N LEU A 121 2.07 0.48 15.50
CA LEU A 121 2.79 1.68 15.91
C LEU A 121 1.87 2.69 16.60
N LEU A 122 0.69 2.96 16.03
CA LEU A 122 -0.31 3.81 16.67
C LEU A 122 -0.69 3.27 18.06
N ALA A 123 -0.89 1.96 18.20
CA ALA A 123 -1.18 1.32 19.47
C ALA A 123 0.01 1.39 20.45
N HIS A 124 1.24 1.24 19.96
CA HIS A 124 2.49 1.35 20.73
C HIS A 124 2.61 2.71 21.43
N TYR A 125 2.35 3.78 20.69
CA TYR A 125 2.48 5.15 21.18
C TYR A 125 1.21 5.72 21.84
N SER A 126 0.10 4.98 21.87
CA SER A 126 -1.16 5.43 22.50
C SER A 126 -1.49 4.69 23.80
N ILE A 127 -1.82 3.40 23.69
CA ILE A 127 -2.49 2.64 24.77
C ILE A 127 -1.57 1.57 25.36
N TYR A 128 -0.74 0.93 24.54
CA TYR A 128 0.03 -0.24 24.97
C TYR A 128 1.47 -0.21 24.46
N GLN A 129 2.44 -0.14 25.38
CA GLN A 129 3.85 -0.17 25.02
C GLN A 129 4.33 -1.61 24.72
N PHE A 130 4.29 -1.99 23.45
CA PHE A 130 4.89 -3.24 22.98
C PHE A 130 6.40 -3.30 23.25
N ASN A 131 6.94 -4.52 23.36
CA ASN A 131 8.38 -4.74 23.44
C ASN A 131 9.06 -4.26 22.14
N LEU A 132 10.18 -3.55 22.24
CA LEU A 132 10.96 -3.04 21.11
C LEU A 132 11.32 -4.15 20.10
N LEU A 133 11.58 -5.37 20.57
CA LEU A 133 11.85 -6.52 19.70
C LEU A 133 10.69 -6.80 18.74
N VAL A 134 9.44 -6.60 19.17
CA VAL A 134 8.26 -6.79 18.31
C VAL A 134 8.25 -5.75 17.20
N ILE A 135 8.57 -4.49 17.52
CA ILE A 135 8.63 -3.40 16.54
C ILE A 135 9.74 -3.65 15.52
N ASP A 136 10.93 -4.06 15.98
CA ASP A 136 12.05 -4.39 15.10
C ASP A 136 11.72 -5.55 14.15
N VAL A 137 11.14 -6.63 14.67
CA VAL A 137 10.71 -7.78 13.86
C VAL A 137 9.69 -7.35 12.82
N LEU A 138 8.73 -6.48 13.17
CA LEU A 138 7.76 -5.95 12.22
C LEU A 138 8.42 -5.09 11.14
N ILE A 139 9.39 -4.24 11.48
CA ILE A 139 10.16 -3.45 10.51
C ILE A 139 10.86 -4.38 9.52
N TYR A 140 11.54 -5.43 9.99
CA TYR A 140 12.20 -6.39 9.10
C TYR A 140 11.21 -7.18 8.24
N LEU A 141 10.06 -7.57 8.79
CA LEU A 141 9.01 -8.23 8.02
C LEU A 141 8.45 -7.32 6.92
N VAL A 142 8.07 -6.09 7.24
CA VAL A 142 7.58 -5.12 6.26
C VAL A 142 8.63 -4.86 5.19
N THR A 143 9.90 -4.73 5.58
CA THR A 143 11.03 -4.56 4.66
C THR A 143 11.15 -5.73 3.70
N PHE A 144 11.17 -6.96 4.24
CA PHE A 144 11.29 -8.19 3.45
C PHE A 144 10.15 -8.30 2.43
N PHE A 145 8.90 -8.12 2.85
CA PHE A 145 7.75 -8.21 1.94
C PHE A 145 7.70 -7.05 0.94
N THR A 146 8.17 -5.87 1.31
CA THR A 146 8.23 -4.72 0.40
C THR A 146 9.25 -4.98 -0.70
N VAL A 147 10.46 -5.44 -0.36
CA VAL A 147 11.50 -5.82 -1.33
C VAL A 147 11.03 -6.98 -2.20
N ALA A 148 10.51 -8.06 -1.59
CA ALA A 148 10.03 -9.22 -2.32
C ALA A 148 8.90 -8.86 -3.30
N SER A 149 7.96 -8.02 -2.87
CA SER A 149 6.89 -7.51 -3.74
C SER A 149 7.44 -6.67 -4.88
N GLY A 150 8.45 -5.83 -4.64
CA GLY A 150 9.08 -5.00 -5.67
C GLY A 150 9.78 -5.86 -6.73
N ILE A 151 10.63 -6.79 -6.30
CA ILE A 151 11.37 -7.71 -7.18
C ILE A 151 10.40 -8.57 -8.01
N HIS A 152 9.39 -9.15 -7.37
CA HIS A 152 8.39 -9.96 -8.06
C HIS A 152 7.69 -9.18 -9.16
N TYR A 153 7.39 -7.89 -8.91
CA TYR A 153 6.77 -7.03 -9.92
C TYR A 153 7.74 -6.74 -11.07
N VAL A 154 8.96 -6.31 -10.79
CA VAL A 154 9.96 -6.05 -11.84
C VAL A 154 10.19 -7.29 -12.71
N TYR A 155 10.29 -8.47 -12.10
CA TYR A 155 10.47 -9.73 -12.84
C TYR A 155 9.25 -10.11 -13.69
N TYR A 156 8.04 -10.04 -13.12
CA TYR A 156 6.82 -10.37 -13.84
C TYR A 156 6.62 -9.46 -15.07
N TRP A 157 6.91 -8.18 -14.90
CA TRP A 157 6.75 -7.16 -15.94
C TRP A 157 7.84 -7.24 -17.00
N GLY A 158 9.10 -7.44 -16.58
CA GLY A 158 10.22 -7.64 -17.50
C GLY A 158 10.02 -8.86 -18.40
N LYS A 159 9.58 -9.99 -17.83
CA LYS A 159 9.29 -11.20 -18.62
C LYS A 159 8.15 -10.99 -19.61
N LYS A 160 7.09 -10.27 -19.20
CA LYS A 160 5.94 -10.01 -20.05
C LYS A 160 6.29 -9.08 -21.22
N ALA A 161 7.11 -8.07 -20.99
CA ALA A 161 7.60 -7.16 -22.05
C ALA A 161 8.42 -7.90 -23.12
N VAL A 162 9.29 -8.84 -22.72
CA VAL A 162 10.09 -9.62 -23.67
C VAL A 162 9.21 -10.52 -24.55
N ILE A 163 8.24 -11.23 -23.94
CA ILE A 163 7.34 -12.14 -24.68
C ILE A 163 6.46 -11.38 -25.68
N GLU A 164 5.99 -10.20 -25.32
CA GLU A 164 5.13 -9.40 -26.22
C GLU A 164 5.92 -8.78 -27.37
N ASN A 165 7.18 -8.38 -27.14
CA ASN A 165 8.05 -7.86 -28.19
C ASN A 165 8.37 -8.94 -29.24
N ASP A 166 8.58 -10.19 -28.80
CA ASP A 166 8.86 -11.34 -29.68
C ASP A 166 7.68 -11.65 -30.61
N LYS A 167 6.43 -11.46 -30.13
CA LYS A 167 5.20 -11.61 -30.92
C LYS A 167 5.02 -10.53 -31.97
N LEU A 168 5.33 -9.28 -31.64
CA LEU A 168 5.24 -8.16 -32.58
C LEU A 168 6.24 -8.33 -33.74
N THR A 169 7.43 -8.86 -33.48
CA THR A 169 8.44 -9.16 -34.52
C THR A 169 8.15 -10.40 -35.36
N THR A 170 7.21 -11.27 -34.96
CA THR A 170 6.83 -12.47 -35.74
C THR A 170 5.58 -12.28 -36.59
N GLU A 171 4.84 -11.18 -36.42
CA GLU A 171 3.68 -10.81 -37.24
C GLU A 171 4.01 -9.82 -38.38
N GLU A 172 5.25 -9.32 -38.48
CA GLU A 172 5.81 -8.57 -39.62
C GLU A 172 6.51 -9.48 -40.64
#